data_AF-A0A926A159-F1
#
_entry.id   AF-A0A926A159-F1
#
_cell.length_a   1.000
_cell.length_b   1.000
_cell.length_c   1.000
_cell.angle_alpha   90.00
_cell.angle_beta   90.00
_cell.angle_gamma   90.00
#
_symmetry.space_group_name_H-M   'P 1'
#
loop_
_entity.id
_entity.type
_entity.pdbx_description
1 polymer ?
#
loop_
_entity_poly.entity_id
_entity_poly.type
_entity_poly.pdbx_seq_one_letter_code
_entity_poly.pdbx_strand_id
1 'polypeptide(L)'
;MSNIAESKPLTSDRFIQPSAVRGHERSHAPKAEHSVFIPALLLASALVLWFAFQTLQLSSERAQLAAIKGNQATQVEAAAKIRVALDSLAASTQRLANSGNANAQLIVQELQKRGVTINANPKPNQ
;
A
#
# COMPACT_ATOMS: atom_id res chain seq x y z
N MET A 1 49.78 -67.65 -38.76
CA MET A 1 49.99 -68.53 -37.58
C MET A 1 50.57 -67.67 -36.47
N SER A 2 49.91 -67.67 -35.33
CA SER A 2 50.13 -66.84 -34.15
C SER A 2 51.30 -67.32 -33.29
N ASN A 3 51.99 -66.42 -32.60
CA ASN A 3 52.69 -66.61 -31.32
C ASN A 3 53.18 -65.23 -30.85
N ILE A 4 52.63 -64.54 -29.85
CA ILE A 4 52.46 -64.80 -28.40
C ILE A 4 53.78 -64.99 -27.63
N ALA A 5 53.90 -64.19 -26.55
CA ALA A 5 54.77 -64.32 -25.36
C ALA A 5 56.08 -63.52 -25.29
N GLU A 6 55.93 -62.24 -24.96
CA GLU A 6 56.33 -61.67 -23.66
C GLU A 6 57.25 -62.50 -22.73
N SER A 7 58.41 -61.93 -22.36
CA SER A 7 58.93 -61.93 -20.98
C SER A 7 60.29 -61.23 -20.92
N LYS A 8 60.33 -59.99 -20.39
CA LYS A 8 61.58 -59.32 -20.03
C LYS A 8 61.64 -59.26 -18.49
N PRO A 9 62.65 -59.88 -17.85
CA PRO A 9 62.63 -60.11 -16.41
C PRO A 9 63.17 -58.93 -15.58
N LEU A 10 62.49 -58.74 -14.45
CA LEU A 10 62.93 -58.36 -13.11
C LEU A 10 63.83 -57.14 -12.90
N THR A 11 63.25 -56.17 -12.19
CA THR A 11 63.69 -55.72 -10.86
C THR A 11 65.20 -55.58 -10.64
N SER A 12 65.65 -54.33 -10.64
CA SER A 12 66.71 -53.89 -9.75
C SER A 12 66.18 -52.70 -8.97
N ASP A 13 65.75 -53.04 -7.77
CA ASP A 13 65.24 -52.19 -6.72
C ASP A 13 66.36 -51.29 -6.17
N ARG A 14 65.95 -50.13 -5.63
CA ARG A 14 66.69 -49.30 -4.67
C ARG A 14 68.03 -48.68 -5.12
N PHE A 15 68.08 -47.35 -5.24
CA PHE A 15 68.20 -46.43 -4.09
C PHE A 15 68.40 -44.97 -4.59
N ILE A 16 67.84 -44.02 -3.84
CA ILE A 16 68.06 -42.55 -3.85
C ILE A 16 67.17 -41.70 -4.81
N GLN A 17 66.09 -41.16 -4.24
CA GLN A 17 65.51 -39.84 -4.59
C GLN A 17 66.32 -38.74 -3.84
N PRO A 18 66.47 -37.49 -4.33
CA PRO A 18 65.40 -36.50 -4.13
C PRO A 18 65.24 -35.36 -5.18
N SER A 19 63.97 -34.97 -5.36
CA SER A 19 63.46 -33.59 -5.51
C SER A 19 64.04 -32.66 -6.60
N ALA A 20 63.30 -32.53 -7.70
CA ALA A 20 63.18 -31.26 -8.42
C ALA A 20 61.73 -31.06 -8.87
N VAL A 21 60.90 -30.67 -7.90
CA VAL A 21 59.58 -30.10 -8.12
C VAL A 21 59.78 -28.73 -8.78
N ARG A 22 59.44 -28.61 -10.07
CA ARG A 22 59.16 -27.33 -10.73
C ARG A 22 57.71 -27.44 -11.19
N GLY A 23 56.76 -27.00 -10.38
CA GLY A 23 56.57 -25.58 -10.07
C GLY A 23 55.26 -25.24 -10.76
N HIS A 24 54.19 -25.32 -10.00
CA HIS A 24 52.83 -25.10 -10.42
C HIS A 24 52.66 -23.71 -11.06
N GLU A 25 52.39 -23.62 -12.35
CA GLU A 25 51.64 -22.48 -12.90
C GLU A 25 50.17 -22.66 -12.52
N ARG A 26 49.88 -22.52 -11.22
CA ARG A 26 48.53 -22.17 -10.79
C ARG A 26 48.37 -20.71 -11.16
N SER A 27 47.81 -20.45 -12.33
CA SER A 27 47.21 -19.16 -12.66
C SER A 27 46.47 -18.68 -11.42
N HIS A 28 46.93 -17.57 -10.86
CA HIS A 28 46.35 -16.97 -9.67
C HIS A 28 44.90 -16.62 -9.99
N ALA A 29 43.96 -17.50 -9.63
CA ALA A 29 42.57 -17.11 -9.44
C ALA A 29 42.60 -16.00 -8.38
N PRO A 30 42.04 -14.81 -8.64
CA PRO A 30 42.00 -13.76 -7.65
C PRO A 30 41.24 -14.32 -6.45
N LYS A 31 41.95 -14.52 -5.34
CA LYS A 31 41.31 -14.75 -4.04
C LYS A 31 40.61 -13.44 -3.72
N ALA A 32 39.33 -13.36 -4.04
CA ALA A 32 38.48 -12.31 -3.52
C ALA A 32 38.54 -12.44 -2.00
N GLU A 33 39.23 -11.53 -1.33
CA GLU A 33 39.09 -11.35 0.10
C GLU A 33 37.64 -10.97 0.34
N HIS A 34 36.84 -11.94 0.78
CA HIS A 34 35.43 -11.74 1.04
C HIS A 34 35.32 -10.91 2.32
N SER A 35 35.29 -9.59 2.15
CA SER A 35 35.08 -8.65 3.22
C SER A 35 33.64 -8.79 3.73
N VAL A 36 33.48 -9.43 4.90
CA VAL A 36 32.21 -9.55 5.65
C VAL A 36 31.57 -8.19 5.94
N PHE A 37 32.37 -7.12 5.86
CA PHE A 37 31.92 -5.75 6.06
C PHE A 37 30.93 -5.26 4.99
N ILE A 38 31.15 -5.62 3.71
CA ILE A 38 30.26 -5.21 2.61
C ILE A 38 28.84 -5.78 2.77
N PRO A 39 28.64 -7.10 2.96
CA PRO A 39 27.30 -7.64 3.17
C PRO A 39 26.68 -7.15 4.48
N ALA A 40 27.46 -6.94 5.55
CA ALA A 40 26.96 -6.39 6.81
C ALA A 40 26.46 -4.94 6.64
N LEU A 41 27.19 -4.10 5.91
CA LEU A 41 26.81 -2.70 5.66
C LEU A 41 25.59 -2.61 4.74
N LEU A 42 25.47 -3.50 3.75
CA LEU A 42 24.27 -3.64 2.93
C LEU A 42 23.05 -4.06 3.76
N LEU A 43 23.22 -5.02 4.67
CA LEU A 43 22.13 -5.50 5.54
C LEU A 43 21.67 -4.40 6.50
N ALA A 44 22.60 -3.67 7.10
CA ALA A 44 22.29 -2.50 7.94
C ALA A 44 21.56 -1.41 7.14
N SER A 45 22.04 -1.11 5.92
CA SER A 45 21.41 -0.12 5.04
C SER A 45 20.00 -0.54 4.62
N ALA A 46 19.79 -1.82 4.30
CA ALA A 46 18.49 -2.38 3.95
C ALA A 46 17.51 -2.27 5.12
N LEU A 47 17.96 -2.54 6.36
CA LEU A 47 17.14 -2.36 7.56
C LEU A 47 16.76 -0.90 7.78
N VAL A 48 17.71 0.04 7.64
CA VAL A 48 17.43 1.48 7.76
C VAL A 48 16.40 1.93 6.72
N LEU A 49 16.57 1.52 5.46
CA LEU A 49 15.63 1.83 4.39
C LEU A 49 14.25 1.23 4.66
N TRP A 50 14.19 0.00 5.19
CA TRP A 50 12.94 -0.66 5.56
C TRP A 50 12.19 0.10 6.67
N PHE A 51 12.90 0.52 7.72
CA PHE A 51 12.32 1.32 8.81
C PHE A 51 11.90 2.72 8.35
N ALA A 52 12.70 3.38 7.51
CA ALA A 52 12.34 4.66 6.92
C ALA A 52 11.07 4.54 6.07
N PHE A 53 10.97 3.47 5.28
CA PHE A 53 9.80 3.19 4.45
C PHE A 53 8.55 2.88 5.29
N GLN A 54 8.66 2.06 6.34
CA GLN A 54 7.55 1.82 7.29
C GLN A 54 7.08 3.12 7.97
N THR A 55 8.00 4.02 8.32
CA THR A 55 7.67 5.29 8.98
C THR A 55 6.90 6.23 8.04
N LEU A 56 7.27 6.28 6.77
CA LEU A 56 6.56 7.05 5.75
C LEU A 56 5.15 6.48 5.48
N GLN A 57 4.98 5.16 5.47
CA GLN A 57 3.65 4.53 5.35
C GLN A 57 2.74 4.91 6.52
N LEU A 58 3.24 4.86 7.76
CA LEU A 58 2.45 5.16 8.95
C LEU A 58 1.98 6.64 9.01
N SER A 59 2.80 7.56 8.48
CA SER A 59 2.42 8.97 8.33
C SER A 59 1.32 9.18 7.27
N SER A 60 1.35 8.37 6.20
CA SER A 60 0.37 8.44 5.11
C SER A 60 -1.00 7.94 5.55
N GLU A 61 -1.06 6.89 6.37
CA GLU A 61 -2.32 6.38 6.94
C GLU A 61 -2.97 7.38 7.90
N ARG A 62 -2.17 8.07 8.72
CA ARG A 62 -2.67 9.12 9.62
C ARG A 62 -3.22 10.32 8.84
N ALA A 63 -2.61 10.67 7.71
CA ALA A 63 -3.12 11.72 6.83
C ALA A 63 -4.48 11.35 6.21
N GLN A 64 -4.69 10.09 5.83
CA GLN A 64 -5.99 9.63 5.30
C GLN A 64 -7.09 9.66 6.36
N LEU A 65 -6.80 9.21 7.59
CA LEU A 65 -7.78 9.27 8.69
C LEU A 65 -8.12 10.72 9.08
N ALA A 66 -7.14 11.62 9.06
CA ALA A 66 -7.36 13.04 9.28
C ALA A 66 -8.20 13.69 8.17
N ALA A 67 -7.97 13.32 6.90
CA ALA A 67 -8.77 13.77 5.76
C ALA A 67 -10.23 13.29 5.84
N ILE A 68 -10.46 12.04 6.26
CA ILE A 68 -11.82 11.50 6.47
C ILE A 68 -12.54 12.24 7.61
N LYS A 69 -11.84 12.57 8.71
CA LYS A 69 -12.42 13.40 9.78
C LYS A 69 -12.72 14.84 9.32
N GLY A 70 -11.81 15.46 8.55
CA GLY A 70 -12.03 16.79 7.97
C GLY A 70 -13.24 16.83 7.03
N ASN A 71 -13.47 15.76 6.26
CA ASN A 71 -14.63 15.64 5.38
C ASN A 71 -15.96 15.48 6.11
N GLN A 72 -15.99 15.09 7.39
CA GLN A 72 -17.25 15.01 8.15
C GLN A 72 -17.82 16.40 8.43
N ALA A 73 -16.96 17.39 8.71
CA ALA A 73 -17.41 18.77 8.90
C ALA A 73 -18.05 19.32 7.62
N THR A 74 -17.41 19.11 6.47
CA THR A 74 -17.91 19.52 5.16
C THR A 74 -19.21 18.81 4.78
N GLN A 75 -19.33 17.50 5.05
CA GLN A 75 -20.55 16.75 4.76
C GLN A 75 -21.72 17.18 5.65
N VAL A 76 -21.47 17.44 6.95
CA VAL A 76 -22.50 17.94 7.87
C VAL A 76 -22.96 19.34 7.46
N GLU A 77 -22.04 20.21 7.07
CA GLU A 77 -22.39 21.56 6.58
C GLU A 77 -23.20 21.48 5.27
N ALA A 78 -22.81 20.61 4.34
CA ALA A 78 -23.56 20.38 3.10
C ALA A 78 -24.96 19.83 3.37
N ALA A 79 -25.10 18.86 4.28
CA ALA A 79 -26.39 18.31 4.69
C ALA A 79 -27.27 19.37 5.38
N ALA A 80 -26.68 20.24 6.21
CA ALA A 80 -27.39 21.36 6.84
C ALA A 80 -27.94 22.33 5.79
N LYS A 81 -27.14 22.70 4.77
CA LYS A 81 -27.59 23.55 3.66
C LYS A 81 -28.73 22.91 2.86
N ILE A 82 -28.65 21.62 2.57
CA ILE A 82 -29.72 20.88 1.87
C ILE A 82 -31.00 20.89 2.70
N ARG A 83 -30.91 20.68 4.02
CA ARG A 83 -32.08 20.73 4.92
C ARG A 83 -32.74 22.10 4.90
N VAL A 84 -31.95 23.18 5.03
CA VAL A 84 -32.47 24.55 4.97
C VAL A 84 -33.17 24.84 3.63
N ALA A 85 -32.59 24.38 2.51
CA ALA A 85 -33.21 24.53 1.20
C ALA A 85 -34.53 23.76 1.09
N LEU A 86 -34.59 22.53 1.60
CA LEU A 86 -35.81 21.72 1.64
C LEU A 86 -36.90 22.35 2.51
N ASP A 87 -36.55 22.86 3.69
CA ASP A 87 -37.48 23.54 4.59
C ASP A 87 -38.07 24.81 3.94
N SER A 88 -37.24 25.56 3.22
CA SER A 88 -37.68 26.75 2.45
C SER A 88 -38.65 26.39 1.31
N LEU A 89 -38.35 25.33 0.55
CA LEU A 89 -39.22 24.84 -0.52
C LEU A 89 -40.55 24.33 0.03
N ALA A 90 -40.51 23.59 1.13
CA ALA A 90 -41.71 23.08 1.80
C ALA A 90 -42.57 24.25 2.31
N ALA A 91 -41.98 25.24 2.99
CA ALA A 91 -42.70 26.42 3.45
C ALA A 91 -43.31 27.22 2.29
N SER A 92 -42.58 27.38 1.19
CA SER A 92 -43.07 28.07 -0.02
C SER A 92 -44.23 27.31 -0.67
N THR A 93 -44.12 25.98 -0.77
CA THR A 93 -45.19 25.12 -1.30
C THR A 93 -46.43 25.19 -0.43
N GLN A 94 -46.28 25.18 0.90
CA GLN A 94 -47.41 25.31 1.82
C GLN A 94 -48.06 26.70 1.72
N ARG A 95 -47.29 27.77 1.59
CA ARG A 95 -47.85 29.12 1.35
C ARG A 95 -48.64 29.17 0.06
N LEU A 96 -48.13 28.53 -1.00
CA LEU A 96 -48.82 28.46 -2.29
C LEU A 96 -50.10 27.61 -2.21
N ALA A 97 -50.08 26.53 -1.44
CA ALA A 97 -51.26 25.71 -1.16
C ALA A 97 -52.33 26.52 -0.38
N ASN A 98 -51.87 27.28 0.62
CA ASN A 98 -52.72 28.16 1.43
C ASN A 98 -53.29 29.34 0.61
N SER A 99 -52.57 29.81 -0.40
CA SER A 99 -53.06 30.85 -1.32
C SER A 99 -54.01 30.33 -2.40
N GLY A 100 -54.46 29.06 -2.32
CA GLY A 100 -55.45 28.47 -3.21
C GLY A 100 -54.90 27.78 -4.45
N ASN A 101 -53.59 27.51 -4.54
CA ASN A 101 -53.02 26.78 -5.67
C ASN A 101 -53.30 25.27 -5.56
N ALA A 102 -54.10 24.74 -6.50
CA ALA A 102 -54.51 23.33 -6.53
C ALA A 102 -53.33 22.35 -6.63
N ASN A 103 -52.30 22.68 -7.41
CA ASN A 103 -51.12 21.81 -7.56
C ASN A 103 -50.30 21.73 -6.26
N ALA A 104 -50.14 22.85 -5.57
CA ALA A 104 -49.43 22.88 -4.28
C ALA A 104 -50.20 22.14 -3.18
N GLN A 105 -51.54 22.20 -3.19
CA GLN A 105 -52.38 21.45 -2.26
C GLN A 105 -52.25 19.93 -2.45
N LEU A 106 -52.18 19.45 -3.70
CA LEU A 106 -51.92 18.04 -3.99
C LEU A 106 -50.57 17.59 -3.44
N ILE A 107 -49.52 18.41 -3.61
CA ILE A 107 -48.18 18.10 -3.08
C ILE A 107 -48.20 18.03 -1.54
N VAL A 108 -48.85 18.98 -0.86
CA VAL A 108 -48.98 18.97 0.61
C VAL A 108 -49.76 17.74 1.10
N GLN A 109 -50.84 17.37 0.43
CA GLN A 109 -51.63 16.18 0.79
C GLN A 109 -50.82 14.90 0.62
N GLU A 110 -50.07 14.76 -0.47
CA GLU A 110 -49.20 13.58 -0.67
C GLU A 110 -48.07 13.52 0.36
N LEU A 111 -47.53 14.67 0.77
CA LEU A 111 -46.50 14.73 1.82
C LEU A 111 -47.09 14.40 3.20
N GLN A 112 -48.31 14.86 3.51
CA GLN A 112 -49.04 14.47 4.72
C GLN A 112 -49.34 12.97 4.74
N LYS A 113 -49.76 12.36 3.63
CA LYS A 113 -49.99 10.90 3.51
C LYS A 113 -48.72 10.09 3.80
N ARG A 114 -47.54 10.65 3.49
CA ARG A 114 -46.23 10.04 3.77
C ARG A 114 -45.68 10.38 5.17
N GLY A 115 -46.48 11.01 6.02
CA GLY A 115 -46.11 11.36 7.40
C GLY A 115 -45.27 12.63 7.53
N VAL A 116 -45.12 13.42 6.46
CA VAL A 116 -44.37 14.68 6.48
C VAL A 116 -45.36 15.84 6.61
N THR A 117 -45.54 16.34 7.83
CA THR A 117 -46.36 17.55 8.08
C THR A 117 -45.54 18.80 7.76
N ILE A 118 -45.88 19.47 6.66
CA ILE A 118 -45.26 20.75 6.29
C ILE A 118 -45.99 21.88 7.03
N ASN A 119 -45.25 22.67 7.82
CA ASN A 119 -45.77 23.87 8.46
C ASN A 119 -45.36 25.11 7.66
N ALA A 120 -46.34 25.92 7.23
CA ALA A 120 -46.10 27.14 6.44
C ALA A 120 -45.34 28.23 7.21
N ASN A 121 -45.29 28.10 8.53
CA ASN A 121 -44.66 29.01 9.45
C ASN A 121 -43.59 28.24 10.26
N PRO A 122 -42.39 28.01 9.70
CA PRO A 122 -41.29 27.54 10.52
C PRO A 122 -41.00 28.64 11.55
N LYS A 123 -41.17 28.33 12.84
CA LYS A 123 -40.65 29.22 13.89
C LYS A 123 -39.15 29.34 13.65
N PRO A 124 -38.61 30.56 13.47
CA PRO A 124 -37.18 30.74 13.35
C PRO A 124 -36.55 30.30 14.67
N ASN A 125 -35.70 29.30 14.59
CA ASN A 125 -34.84 28.83 15.66
C ASN A 125 -33.94 29.99 16.09
N GLN A 126 -34.21 30.53 17.29
CA GLN A 126 -33.24 31.31 18.07
C GLN A 126 -32.14 30.40 18.61
#